data_AF-A0A9N8V271-F1
#
_entry.id   AF-A0A9N8V271-F1
#
_cell.length_a   1.000
_cell.length_b   1.000
_cell.length_c   1.000
_cell.angle_alpha   90.00
_cell.angle_beta   90.00
_cell.angle_gamma   90.00
#
_symmetry.space_group_name_H-M   'P 1'
#
loop_
_entity.id
_entity.type
_entity.pdbx_description
1 polymer ?
#
loop_
_entity_poly.entity_id
_entity_poly.type
_entity_poly.pdbx_seq_one_letter_code
_entity_poly.pdbx_strand_id
1 'polypeptide(L)'
;MSSRMTRPNNHSRSTKIKVTSEINGKNSIIKEKTFSYRRKRRQDDDDGDNDDYNKNQKKLKLTGDSESKITKTKFIKKNELWFDDVKKEDLDLVSAQKESAKNKKDSYCDKSNRINKIGKYIAMDCEMVGVGPDGIESALARVSIVNFHGVVILDKYVRPIERVTDFRTPISGITPKLLVNAHAFKEVQKEVAGILKDRIIIGHSINYDFQALLLDHPHRMIRDTSLYAPLRQHARGKTPSLKKLAQEELGLTIQEGEHSSVEDAQVCMLLFRKHKKEWEKKWLTKVTKSNIMK
;
A
#
# COMPACT_ATOMS: atom_id res chain seq x y z
N MET A 1 -22.05 29.74 -47.77
CA MET A 1 -20.93 28.78 -47.89
C MET A 1 -20.20 28.76 -46.56
N SER A 2 -20.50 27.80 -45.68
CA SER A 2 -19.83 27.66 -44.38
C SER A 2 -18.84 26.50 -44.46
N SER A 3 -17.55 26.81 -44.28
CA SER A 3 -16.44 25.87 -44.43
C SER A 3 -16.36 24.92 -43.23
N ARG A 4 -16.31 23.62 -43.52
CA ARG A 4 -16.30 22.52 -42.56
C ARG A 4 -14.85 22.28 -42.10
N MET A 5 -14.50 22.75 -40.90
CA MET A 5 -13.24 22.36 -40.26
C MET A 5 -13.35 20.94 -39.71
N THR A 6 -12.62 19.99 -40.32
CA THR A 6 -12.44 18.62 -39.83
C THR A 6 -11.48 18.61 -38.64
N ARG A 7 -11.87 17.94 -37.54
CA ARG A 7 -11.03 17.71 -36.35
C ARG A 7 -9.84 16.79 -36.66
N PRO A 8 -8.64 17.03 -36.12
CA PRO A 8 -7.50 16.14 -36.31
C PRO A 8 -7.68 14.81 -35.55
N ASN A 9 -7.27 13.74 -36.23
CA ASN A 9 -7.39 12.35 -35.80
C ASN A 9 -6.41 12.08 -34.63
N ASN A 10 -6.93 11.70 -33.47
CA ASN A 10 -6.17 11.60 -32.22
C ASN A 10 -5.49 10.22 -32.14
N HIS A 11 -4.26 10.08 -32.65
CA HIS A 11 -3.48 8.84 -32.54
C HIS A 11 -3.07 8.59 -31.08
N SER A 12 -3.54 7.47 -30.51
CA SER A 12 -3.05 6.91 -29.25
C SER A 12 -1.57 6.57 -29.38
N ARG A 13 -0.69 7.26 -28.66
CA ARG A 13 0.72 6.85 -28.54
C ARG A 13 0.78 5.63 -27.62
N SER A 14 1.21 4.50 -28.17
CA SER A 14 1.61 3.33 -27.39
C SER A 14 3.13 3.38 -27.22
N THR A 15 3.60 3.26 -25.98
CA THR A 15 5.05 3.17 -25.69
C THR A 15 5.41 1.69 -25.65
N LYS A 16 6.21 1.22 -26.62
CA LYS A 16 6.76 -0.14 -26.60
C LYS A 16 8.03 -0.14 -25.73
N ILE A 17 7.99 -0.76 -24.55
CA ILE A 17 9.16 -0.96 -23.70
C ILE A 17 9.56 -2.44 -23.77
N LYS A 18 10.79 -2.71 -24.22
CA LYS A 18 11.36 -4.05 -24.31
C LYS A 18 11.95 -4.43 -22.94
N VAL A 19 11.30 -5.34 -22.23
CA VAL A 19 11.80 -5.88 -20.95
C VAL A 19 12.57 -7.15 -21.25
N THR A 20 13.85 -7.20 -20.89
CA THR A 20 14.70 -8.39 -20.95
C THR A 20 14.97 -8.91 -19.54
N SER A 21 14.92 -10.22 -19.36
CA SER A 21 15.36 -10.89 -18.14
C SER A 21 16.36 -11.98 -18.50
N GLU A 22 17.52 -11.99 -17.85
CA GLU A 22 18.48 -13.09 -17.93
C GLU A 22 18.11 -14.20 -16.94
N ILE A 23 17.98 -15.42 -17.46
CA ILE A 23 17.90 -16.64 -16.64
C ILE A 23 18.94 -17.62 -17.22
N ASN A 24 19.92 -18.03 -16.41
CA ASN A 24 20.93 -19.05 -16.73
C ASN A 24 21.68 -18.88 -18.06
N GLY A 25 22.16 -17.66 -18.36
CA GLY A 25 23.08 -17.43 -19.49
C GLY A 25 22.49 -17.70 -20.88
N LYS A 26 21.16 -17.82 -21.02
CA LYS A 26 20.47 -17.94 -22.31
C LYS A 26 19.47 -16.79 -22.46
N ASN A 27 19.67 -15.95 -23.47
CA ASN A 27 18.71 -14.92 -23.85
C ASN A 27 17.42 -15.56 -24.36
N SER A 28 16.37 -15.57 -23.55
CA SER A 28 15.02 -15.92 -23.97
C SER A 28 14.17 -14.67 -24.15
N ILE A 29 13.64 -14.44 -25.36
CA ILE A 29 12.72 -13.35 -25.67
C ILE A 29 11.37 -13.66 -25.01
N ILE A 30 10.98 -12.87 -24.00
CA ILE A 30 9.62 -12.89 -23.44
C ILE A 30 8.75 -11.97 -24.31
N LYS A 31 7.57 -12.46 -24.70
CA LYS A 31 6.58 -11.84 -25.61
C LYS A 31 6.48 -10.32 -25.45
N GLU A 32 6.51 -9.58 -26.58
CA GLU A 32 6.16 -8.16 -26.62
C GLU A 32 4.79 -7.94 -25.97
N LYS A 33 4.73 -7.18 -24.88
CA LYS A 33 3.47 -6.70 -24.30
C LYS A 33 3.33 -5.21 -24.60
N THR A 34 2.31 -4.87 -25.36
CA THR A 34 1.86 -3.49 -25.55
C THR A 34 1.04 -3.07 -24.33
N PHE A 35 1.54 -2.09 -23.56
CA PHE A 35 0.74 -1.42 -22.54
C PHE A 35 -0.12 -0.35 -23.22
N SER A 36 -1.43 -0.57 -23.30
CA SER A 36 -2.38 0.41 -23.81
C SER A 36 -3.07 1.10 -22.63
N TYR A 37 -2.85 2.40 -22.47
CA TYR A 37 -3.62 3.22 -21.54
C TYR A 37 -5.04 3.36 -22.09
N ARG A 38 -6.00 2.69 -21.45
CA ARG A 38 -7.42 2.86 -21.76
C ARG A 38 -7.90 4.13 -21.07
N ARG A 39 -8.16 5.19 -21.84
CA ARG A 39 -8.95 6.35 -21.38
C ARG A 39 -10.28 5.84 -20.81
N LYS A 40 -10.50 5.97 -19.51
CA LYS A 40 -11.87 5.90 -18.96
C LYS A 40 -12.53 7.25 -19.24
N ARG A 41 -13.69 7.21 -19.91
CA ARG A 41 -14.59 8.37 -19.99
C ARG A 41 -15.02 8.73 -18.58
N ARG A 42 -15.05 10.03 -18.29
CA ARG A 42 -15.75 10.59 -17.13
C ARG A 42 -17.22 10.17 -17.23
N GLN A 43 -17.73 9.56 -16.17
CA GLN A 43 -19.13 9.69 -15.80
C GLN A 43 -19.13 10.75 -14.72
N ASP A 44 -19.81 11.85 -15.01
CA ASP A 44 -20.05 12.93 -14.08
C ASP A 44 -21.01 12.39 -13.01
N ASP A 45 -20.50 12.14 -11.81
CA ASP A 45 -21.31 12.06 -10.60
C ASP A 45 -20.79 13.17 -9.68
N ASP A 46 -21.59 14.23 -9.66
CA ASP A 46 -21.57 15.35 -8.72
C ASP A 46 -21.81 14.81 -7.30
N ASP A 47 -21.05 15.32 -6.33
CA ASP A 47 -21.37 15.40 -4.90
C ASP A 47 -20.17 16.04 -4.20
N GLY A 48 -20.21 17.37 -4.12
CA GLY A 48 -19.28 18.15 -3.31
C GLY A 48 -19.67 18.10 -1.83
N ASP A 49 -18.70 17.83 -0.97
CA ASP A 49 -18.77 18.18 0.45
C ASP A 49 -17.70 19.23 0.74
N ASN A 50 -18.15 20.48 0.74
CA ASN A 50 -17.49 21.64 1.30
C ASN A 50 -18.02 21.75 2.73
N ASP A 51 -17.18 21.73 3.76
CA ASP A 51 -17.58 22.20 5.09
C ASP A 51 -16.39 22.84 5.81
N ASP A 52 -16.36 24.16 5.71
CA ASP A 52 -15.65 25.08 6.57
C ASP A 52 -16.62 25.49 7.69
N TYR A 53 -16.27 25.32 8.97
CA TYR A 53 -16.22 26.41 9.96
C TYR A 53 -16.06 25.91 11.41
N ASN A 54 -15.27 26.71 12.13
CA ASN A 54 -15.08 26.67 13.58
C ASN A 54 -16.06 27.62 14.31
N LYS A 55 -16.22 27.39 15.62
CA LYS A 55 -16.77 28.24 16.72
C LYS A 55 -18.23 28.08 17.19
N ASN A 56 -18.28 27.60 18.44
CA ASN A 56 -18.92 28.18 19.64
C ASN A 56 -20.32 27.75 20.10
N GLN A 57 -20.30 27.02 21.23
CA GLN A 57 -21.02 27.25 22.51
C GLN A 57 -22.52 27.66 22.47
N LYS A 58 -23.42 26.77 22.95
CA LYS A 58 -24.07 26.82 24.30
C LYS A 58 -25.29 25.88 24.45
N LYS A 59 -25.28 25.13 25.56
CA LYS A 59 -26.36 24.88 26.56
C LYS A 59 -27.49 23.84 26.29
N LEU A 60 -27.30 22.68 26.91
CA LEU A 60 -28.22 21.83 27.72
C LEU A 60 -29.75 21.91 27.50
N LYS A 61 -30.37 20.73 27.29
CA LYS A 61 -31.42 20.16 28.17
C LYS A 61 -31.58 18.64 27.97
N LEU A 62 -31.67 17.93 29.10
CA LEU A 62 -31.88 16.48 29.23
C LEU A 62 -33.33 16.09 28.94
N THR A 63 -33.55 14.86 28.44
CA THR A 63 -34.47 13.84 29.01
C THR A 63 -34.42 12.52 28.21
N GLY A 64 -34.40 11.38 28.92
CA GLY A 64 -35.08 10.16 28.47
C GLY A 64 -34.20 8.95 28.16
N ASP A 65 -34.12 8.04 29.13
CA ASP A 65 -33.40 6.77 29.12
C ASP A 65 -33.85 5.77 28.04
N SER A 66 -32.89 5.04 27.46
CA SER A 66 -33.03 3.60 27.20
C SER A 66 -31.65 2.97 26.98
N GLU A 67 -31.26 2.14 27.94
CA GLU A 67 -30.02 1.36 27.91
C GLU A 67 -30.01 0.38 26.73
N SER A 68 -29.05 0.54 25.82
CA SER A 68 -28.64 -0.54 24.92
C SER A 68 -27.12 -0.74 25.06
N LYS A 69 -26.75 -1.98 25.36
CA LYS A 69 -25.40 -2.44 25.67
C LYS A 69 -24.46 -2.22 24.48
N ILE A 70 -23.81 -1.06 24.46
CA ILE A 70 -22.66 -0.79 23.61
C ILE A 70 -21.46 -1.55 24.19
N THR A 71 -21.03 -2.60 23.50
CA THR A 71 -19.74 -3.22 23.69
C THR A 71 -18.67 -2.16 23.50
N LYS A 72 -18.12 -1.64 24.61
CA LYS A 72 -16.99 -0.69 24.61
C LYS A 72 -15.80 -1.35 23.91
N THR A 73 -15.63 -1.12 22.62
CA THR A 73 -14.36 -1.27 21.93
C THR A 73 -13.37 -0.32 22.63
N LYS A 74 -12.41 -0.90 23.36
CA LYS A 74 -11.32 -0.13 23.95
C LYS A 74 -10.58 0.57 22.82
N PHE A 75 -10.64 1.91 22.78
CA PHE A 75 -9.75 2.73 21.99
C PHE A 75 -8.32 2.43 22.43
N ILE A 76 -7.54 1.77 21.59
CA ILE A 76 -6.13 1.56 21.85
C ILE A 76 -5.41 2.86 21.46
N LYS A 77 -4.63 3.43 22.38
CA LYS A 77 -3.87 4.65 22.08
C LYS A 77 -2.85 4.34 20.97
N LYS A 78 -2.56 5.32 20.10
CA LYS A 78 -1.58 5.22 19.00
C LYS A 78 -0.22 4.62 19.43
N ASN A 79 0.18 4.82 20.69
CA ASN A 79 1.44 4.31 21.26
C ASN A 79 1.35 2.91 21.88
N GLU A 80 0.17 2.30 21.94
CA GLU A 80 -0.09 0.97 22.51
C GLU A 80 -0.39 -0.09 21.42
N LEU A 81 -0.57 0.31 20.17
CA LEU A 81 -0.67 -0.59 19.01
C LEU A 81 0.72 -0.90 18.45
N TRP A 82 1.48 -1.55 19.31
CA TRP A 82 2.70 -2.22 18.94
C TRP A 82 2.38 -3.67 18.63
N PHE A 83 3.04 -4.28 17.65
CA PHE A 83 2.83 -5.70 17.34
C PHE A 83 3.03 -6.51 18.63
N ASP A 84 1.96 -7.12 19.17
CA ASP A 84 1.97 -7.75 20.51
C ASP A 84 3.13 -8.75 20.75
N ASP A 85 3.69 -9.30 19.67
CA ASP A 85 4.80 -10.25 19.68
C ASP A 85 6.20 -9.61 19.66
N VAL A 86 6.27 -8.31 19.42
CA VAL A 86 7.48 -7.49 19.34
C VAL A 86 7.49 -6.67 20.62
N LYS A 87 8.64 -6.42 21.27
CA LYS A 87 8.72 -5.41 22.34
C LYS A 87 9.41 -4.16 21.82
N LYS A 88 9.14 -3.00 22.42
CA LYS A 88 9.78 -1.73 22.00
C LYS A 88 11.31 -1.83 22.08
N GLU A 89 11.81 -2.51 23.12
CA GLU A 89 13.23 -2.79 23.29
C GLU A 89 13.81 -3.65 22.16
N ASP A 90 13.02 -4.58 21.59
CA ASP A 90 13.46 -5.39 20.45
C ASP A 90 13.64 -4.53 19.18
N LEU A 91 12.84 -3.47 18.98
CA LEU A 91 13.04 -2.54 17.84
C LEU A 91 14.15 -1.53 18.10
N ASP A 92 14.28 -1.04 19.33
CA ASP A 92 15.34 -0.10 19.71
C ASP A 92 16.73 -0.75 19.58
N LEU A 93 16.82 -2.07 19.82
CA LEU A 93 18.02 -2.84 19.54
C LEU A 93 18.29 -3.01 18.03
N VAL A 94 17.24 -3.07 17.20
CA VAL A 94 17.37 -3.14 15.73
C VAL A 94 17.81 -1.81 15.15
N SER A 95 17.30 -0.69 15.67
CA SER A 95 17.77 0.64 15.26
C SER A 95 19.21 0.88 15.74
N ALA A 96 19.59 0.45 16.94
CA ALA A 96 20.94 0.58 17.48
C ALA A 96 22.00 -0.32 16.81
N GLN A 97 21.62 -1.48 16.26
CA GLN A 97 22.55 -2.38 15.54
C GLN A 97 23.10 -1.80 14.23
N LYS A 98 22.52 -0.71 13.70
CA LYS A 98 23.12 0.05 12.60
C LYS A 98 24.37 0.85 13.02
N GLU A 99 24.65 1.03 14.31
CA GLU A 99 25.71 1.97 14.76
C GLU A 99 26.80 1.40 15.68
N SER A 100 26.76 0.18 16.20
CA SER A 100 27.97 -0.39 16.82
C SER A 100 27.89 -1.88 17.17
N ALA A 101 28.88 -2.63 16.69
CA ALA A 101 29.14 -4.00 17.10
C ALA A 101 29.95 -4.02 18.41
N LYS A 102 29.36 -4.51 19.51
CA LYS A 102 29.98 -5.53 20.41
C LYS A 102 29.12 -5.90 21.62
N ASN A 103 28.94 -7.22 21.75
CA ASN A 103 28.84 -8.07 22.94
C ASN A 103 27.74 -7.82 23.99
N LYS A 104 26.66 -8.62 23.91
CA LYS A 104 26.07 -9.41 25.02
C LYS A 104 24.86 -10.27 24.57
N LYS A 105 24.78 -11.51 25.08
CA LYS A 105 23.61 -12.42 25.29
C LYS A 105 23.09 -13.30 24.12
N ASP A 106 23.42 -14.58 24.22
CA ASP A 106 23.10 -15.66 23.26
C ASP A 106 21.63 -16.12 23.22
N SER A 107 20.76 -15.69 24.15
CA SER A 107 19.33 -16.04 24.13
C SER A 107 18.42 -14.93 23.58
N TYR A 108 18.88 -13.67 23.64
CA TYR A 108 18.13 -12.52 23.13
C TYR A 108 18.42 -12.26 21.64
N CYS A 109 19.63 -12.62 21.19
CA CYS A 109 20.03 -12.46 19.78
C CYS A 109 19.18 -13.31 18.82
N ASP A 110 18.66 -14.47 19.24
CA ASP A 110 17.83 -15.33 18.39
C ASP A 110 16.42 -14.74 18.19
N LYS A 111 15.83 -14.15 19.24
CA LYS A 111 14.50 -13.53 19.14
C LYS A 111 14.52 -12.28 18.26
N SER A 112 15.54 -11.42 18.41
CA SER A 112 15.71 -10.26 17.52
C SER A 112 15.97 -10.70 16.07
N ASN A 113 16.76 -11.76 15.84
CA ASN A 113 16.96 -12.32 14.50
C ASN A 113 15.66 -12.80 13.85
N ARG A 114 14.77 -13.42 14.63
CA ARG A 114 13.45 -13.88 14.15
C ARG A 114 12.52 -12.73 13.81
N ILE A 115 12.53 -11.64 14.59
CA ILE A 115 11.74 -10.44 14.34
C ILE A 115 12.18 -9.75 13.04
N ASN A 116 13.49 -9.72 12.76
CA ASN A 116 14.06 -9.10 11.56
C ASN A 116 13.96 -9.93 10.29
N LYS A 117 13.59 -11.21 10.39
CA LYS A 117 13.42 -12.06 9.21
C LYS A 117 12.28 -11.52 8.33
N ILE A 118 12.52 -11.42 7.02
CA ILE A 118 11.50 -10.99 6.04
C ILE A 118 10.24 -11.87 6.14
N GLY A 119 10.43 -13.18 6.33
CA GLY A 119 9.33 -14.13 6.52
C GLY A 119 8.51 -14.41 5.26
N LYS A 120 7.35 -15.06 5.47
CA LYS A 120 6.41 -15.49 4.40
C LYS A 120 5.45 -14.37 3.96
N TYR A 121 5.06 -13.51 4.89
CA TYR A 121 4.09 -12.44 4.69
C TYR A 121 4.81 -11.11 4.77
N ILE A 122 4.58 -10.26 3.77
CA ILE A 122 5.09 -8.89 3.74
C ILE A 122 3.96 -7.97 3.32
N ALA A 123 3.96 -6.74 3.84
CA ALA A 123 3.06 -5.69 3.36
C ALA A 123 3.85 -4.67 2.56
N MET A 124 3.21 -4.11 1.53
CA MET A 124 3.81 -3.14 0.63
C MET A 124 2.82 -2.01 0.38
N ASP A 125 3.35 -0.80 0.28
CA ASP A 125 2.61 0.39 -0.14
C ASP A 125 3.56 1.34 -0.89
N CYS A 126 3.02 2.12 -1.81
CA CYS A 126 3.75 3.04 -2.67
C CYS A 126 3.16 4.45 -2.61
N GLU A 127 4.04 5.45 -2.65
CA GLU A 127 3.65 6.82 -3.00
C GLU A 127 3.91 7.07 -4.49
N MET A 128 2.97 7.76 -5.13
CA MET A 128 3.03 8.07 -6.54
C MET A 128 2.98 9.57 -6.81
N VAL A 129 3.68 9.98 -7.87
CA VAL A 129 3.61 11.32 -8.46
C VAL A 129 2.90 11.25 -9.81
N GLY A 130 2.43 12.40 -10.29
CA GLY A 130 1.87 12.58 -11.62
C GLY A 130 2.94 12.83 -12.68
N VAL A 131 2.84 12.11 -13.80
CA VAL A 131 3.66 12.27 -15.00
C VAL A 131 2.77 12.46 -16.24
N GLY A 132 3.40 12.88 -17.34
CA GLY A 132 2.70 13.12 -18.60
C GLY A 132 1.89 14.43 -18.62
N PRO A 133 1.11 14.68 -19.69
CA PRO A 133 0.23 15.83 -19.77
C PRO A 133 -0.72 15.88 -18.58
N ASP A 134 -0.79 17.04 -17.92
CA ASP A 134 -1.65 17.29 -16.76
C ASP A 134 -1.42 16.39 -15.53
N GLY A 135 -0.33 15.62 -15.48
CA GLY A 135 0.03 14.80 -14.31
C GLY A 135 -0.94 13.66 -14.00
N ILE A 136 -1.73 13.22 -14.98
CA ILE A 136 -2.80 12.23 -14.80
C ILE A 136 -2.24 10.83 -14.57
N GLU A 137 -1.12 10.49 -15.21
CA GLU A 137 -0.52 9.17 -15.10
C GLU A 137 0.28 9.07 -13.80
N SER A 138 0.03 8.02 -13.01
CA SER A 138 0.76 7.77 -11.76
C SER A 138 2.08 7.07 -12.05
N ALA A 139 3.18 7.60 -11.50
CA ALA A 139 4.50 6.98 -11.52
C ALA A 139 5.03 6.81 -10.09
N LEU A 140 5.80 5.74 -9.85
CA LEU A 140 6.37 5.42 -8.54
C LEU A 140 7.35 6.50 -8.08
N ALA A 141 7.20 6.98 -6.85
CA ALA A 141 8.11 7.94 -6.21
C ALA A 141 8.65 7.47 -4.86
N ARG A 142 7.95 6.57 -4.15
CA ARG A 142 8.44 5.90 -2.96
C ARG A 142 7.82 4.51 -2.86
N VAL A 143 8.57 3.52 -2.39
CA VAL A 143 8.05 2.19 -2.06
C VAL A 143 8.53 1.79 -0.67
N SER A 144 7.59 1.27 0.11
CA SER A 144 7.84 0.76 1.46
C SER A 144 7.39 -0.69 1.55
N ILE A 145 8.23 -1.55 2.14
CA ILE A 145 7.92 -2.96 2.41
C ILE A 145 8.22 -3.24 3.87
N VAL A 146 7.26 -3.83 4.57
CA VAL A 146 7.42 -4.28 5.96
C VAL A 146 7.18 -5.78 6.08
N ASN A 147 7.84 -6.41 7.04
CA ASN A 147 7.61 -7.82 7.33
C ASN A 147 6.36 -8.05 8.20
N PHE A 148 6.12 -9.31 8.57
CA PHE A 148 4.99 -9.70 9.42
C PHE A 148 4.94 -9.00 10.79
N HIS A 149 6.07 -8.50 11.27
CA HIS A 149 6.20 -7.78 12.55
C HIS A 149 6.20 -6.26 12.37
N GLY A 150 5.96 -5.76 11.15
CA GLY A 150 6.00 -4.34 10.83
C GLY A 150 7.40 -3.72 10.76
N VAL A 151 8.45 -4.54 10.83
CA VAL A 151 9.82 -4.08 10.63
C VAL A 151 10.01 -3.71 9.16
N VAL A 152 10.54 -2.52 8.92
CA VAL A 152 10.84 -2.00 7.58
C VAL A 152 11.96 -2.83 6.95
N ILE A 153 11.63 -3.49 5.84
CA ILE A 153 12.57 -4.26 5.01
C ILE A 153 13.14 -3.40 3.90
N LEU A 154 12.30 -2.53 3.32
CA LEU A 154 12.67 -1.60 2.27
C LEU A 154 11.87 -0.31 2.48
N ASP A 155 12.53 0.85 2.38
CA ASP A 155 11.89 2.16 2.27
C ASP A 155 12.81 3.02 1.39
N LYS A 156 12.39 3.27 0.14
CA LYS A 156 13.23 3.97 -0.84
C LYS A 156 12.41 4.97 -1.64
N TYR A 157 12.96 6.17 -1.76
CA TYR A 157 12.56 7.13 -2.78
C TYR A 157 13.08 6.69 -4.15
N VAL A 158 12.23 6.81 -5.16
CA VAL A 158 12.46 6.31 -6.50
C VAL A 158 12.36 7.47 -7.47
N ARG A 159 13.35 7.61 -8.36
CA ARG A 159 13.29 8.57 -9.46
C ARG A 159 12.37 8.02 -10.56
N PRO A 160 11.23 8.68 -10.86
CA PRO A 160 10.35 8.25 -11.95
C PRO A 160 11.07 8.22 -13.29
N ILE A 161 10.63 7.36 -14.21
CA ILE A 161 11.21 7.24 -15.56
C ILE A 161 10.89 8.50 -16.38
N GLU A 162 9.65 8.93 -16.32
CA GLU A 162 9.15 10.13 -16.97
C GLU A 162 9.35 11.38 -16.10
N ARG A 163 9.32 12.55 -16.75
CA ARG A 163 9.36 13.83 -16.04
C ARG A 163 8.10 14.00 -15.19
N VAL A 164 8.30 14.29 -13.91
CA VAL A 164 7.24 14.65 -12.98
C VAL A 164 6.62 15.99 -13.39
N THR A 165 5.30 16.00 -13.54
CA THR A 165 4.49 17.20 -13.85
C THR A 165 3.60 17.60 -12.69
N ASP A 166 3.28 16.67 -11.79
CA ASP A 166 2.58 16.95 -10.53
C ASP A 166 3.16 16.07 -9.41
N PHE A 167 3.60 16.68 -8.31
CA PHE A 167 4.15 15.93 -7.18
C PHE A 167 3.08 15.34 -6.26
N ARG A 168 1.85 15.84 -6.31
CA ARG A 168 0.75 15.44 -5.41
C ARG A 168 1.13 15.55 -3.93
N THR A 169 2.05 16.45 -3.58
CA THR A 169 2.67 16.57 -2.26
C THR A 169 1.68 16.60 -1.09
N PRO A 170 0.53 17.31 -1.16
CA PRO A 170 -0.43 17.32 -0.05
C PRO A 170 -0.96 15.94 0.34
N ILE A 171 -0.90 14.98 -0.59
CA ILE A 171 -1.31 13.59 -0.39
C ILE A 171 -0.07 12.70 -0.24
N SER A 172 0.85 12.72 -1.21
CA SER A 172 1.96 11.76 -1.29
C SER A 172 3.14 12.05 -0.36
N GLY A 173 3.24 13.27 0.17
CA GLY A 173 4.42 13.78 0.88
C GLY A 173 5.70 13.86 0.02
N ILE A 174 5.61 13.60 -1.29
CA ILE A 174 6.76 13.66 -2.18
C ILE A 174 7.04 15.10 -2.59
N THR A 175 8.28 15.53 -2.39
CA THR A 175 8.77 16.85 -2.82
C THR A 175 9.90 16.69 -3.84
N PRO A 176 10.15 17.70 -4.69
CA PRO A 176 11.29 17.67 -5.62
C PRO A 176 12.62 17.36 -4.94
N LYS A 177 12.81 17.89 -3.71
CA LYS A 177 14.03 17.71 -2.92
C LYS A 177 14.28 16.24 -2.57
N LEU A 178 13.22 15.48 -2.25
CA LEU A 178 13.33 14.05 -1.95
C LEU A 178 13.76 13.23 -3.16
N LEU A 179 13.49 13.70 -4.38
CA LEU A 179 13.81 12.98 -5.62
C LEU A 179 15.19 13.29 -6.22
N VAL A 180 15.90 14.31 -5.71
CA VAL A 180 17.24 14.69 -6.20
C VAL A 180 18.20 13.50 -6.13
N ASN A 181 18.26 12.85 -4.97
CA ASN A 181 19.13 11.70 -4.71
C ASN A 181 18.37 10.36 -4.68
N ALA A 182 17.17 10.31 -5.24
CA ALA A 182 16.38 9.09 -5.29
C ALA A 182 17.03 8.01 -6.17
N HIS A 183 16.77 6.76 -5.81
CA HIS A 183 17.30 5.59 -6.53
C HIS A 183 16.69 5.46 -7.92
N ALA A 184 17.45 4.88 -8.85
CA ALA A 184 16.94 4.64 -10.19
C ALA A 184 15.80 3.59 -10.17
N PHE A 185 14.72 3.87 -10.90
CA PHE A 185 13.55 3.00 -10.94
C PHE A 185 13.87 1.52 -11.17
N LYS A 186 14.71 1.21 -12.17
CA LYS A 186 15.03 -0.18 -12.52
C LYS A 186 15.76 -0.94 -11.41
N GLU A 187 16.59 -0.24 -10.62
CA GLU A 187 17.32 -0.85 -9.52
C GLU A 187 16.36 -1.23 -8.39
N VAL A 188 15.51 -0.28 -7.99
CA VAL A 188 14.50 -0.49 -6.94
C VAL A 188 13.48 -1.54 -7.39
N GLN A 189 13.02 -1.50 -8.64
CA GLN A 189 12.10 -2.49 -9.19
C GLN A 189 12.68 -3.91 -9.10
N LYS A 190 13.96 -4.10 -9.44
CA LYS A 190 14.63 -5.41 -9.35
C LYS A 190 14.72 -5.90 -7.91
N GLU A 191 15.05 -5.01 -6.98
CA GLU A 191 15.14 -5.32 -5.56
C GLU A 191 13.77 -5.67 -4.96
N VAL A 192 12.74 -4.87 -5.25
CA VAL A 192 11.35 -5.13 -4.88
C VAL A 192 10.93 -6.49 -5.42
N ALA A 193 11.11 -6.77 -6.72
CA ALA A 193 10.77 -8.06 -7.32
C ALA A 193 11.46 -9.24 -6.61
N GLY A 194 12.72 -9.09 -6.21
CA GLY A 194 13.46 -10.09 -5.43
C GLY A 194 12.86 -10.33 -4.05
N ILE A 195 12.42 -9.27 -3.36
CA ILE A 195 11.74 -9.37 -2.06
C ILE A 195 10.36 -10.02 -2.21
N LEU A 196 9.57 -9.64 -3.21
CA LEU A 196 8.22 -10.14 -3.42
C LEU A 196 8.19 -11.63 -3.81
N LYS A 197 9.25 -12.12 -4.45
CA LYS A 197 9.35 -13.50 -4.95
C LYS A 197 9.01 -14.52 -3.86
N ASP A 198 8.12 -15.45 -4.22
CA ASP A 198 7.66 -16.56 -3.38
C ASP A 198 7.04 -16.16 -2.02
N ARG A 199 6.58 -14.90 -1.89
CA ARG A 199 5.94 -14.37 -0.67
C ARG A 199 4.49 -13.98 -0.87
N ILE A 200 3.74 -13.99 0.23
CA ILE A 200 2.36 -13.49 0.26
C ILE A 200 2.40 -11.99 0.52
N ILE A 201 1.78 -11.23 -0.38
CA ILE A 201 1.80 -9.76 -0.36
C ILE A 201 0.48 -9.26 0.22
N ILE A 202 0.58 -8.45 1.26
CA ILE A 202 -0.52 -7.75 1.90
C ILE A 202 -0.48 -6.30 1.42
N GLY A 203 -1.64 -5.71 1.15
CA GLY A 203 -1.74 -4.30 0.77
C GLY A 203 -3.16 -3.80 0.78
N HIS A 204 -3.38 -2.60 0.27
CA HIS A 204 -4.69 -1.97 0.18
C HIS A 204 -4.90 -1.37 -1.22
N SER A 205 -5.77 -1.97 -2.02
CA SER A 205 -5.88 -1.64 -3.46
C SER A 205 -4.54 -1.80 -4.20
N ILE A 206 -3.82 -2.88 -3.87
CA ILE A 206 -2.41 -3.12 -4.22
C ILE A 206 -2.15 -3.18 -5.73
N ASN A 207 -3.22 -3.29 -6.53
CA ASN A 207 -3.11 -3.26 -7.99
C ASN A 207 -2.52 -1.94 -8.51
N TYR A 208 -2.71 -0.83 -7.81
CA TYR A 208 -2.15 0.47 -8.21
C TYR A 208 -0.64 0.50 -7.97
N ASP A 209 -0.17 -0.06 -6.86
CA ASP A 209 1.24 -0.24 -6.53
C ASP A 209 1.95 -1.10 -7.57
N PHE A 210 1.37 -2.25 -7.91
CA PHE A 210 1.93 -3.15 -8.92
C PHE A 210 2.01 -2.48 -10.30
N GLN A 211 1.01 -1.66 -10.66
CA GLN A 211 1.05 -0.87 -11.89
C GLN A 211 2.18 0.17 -11.85
N ALA A 212 2.34 0.91 -10.75
CA ALA A 212 3.42 1.89 -10.60
C ALA A 212 4.82 1.24 -10.62
N LEU A 213 4.94 0.04 -10.05
CA LEU A 213 6.16 -0.78 -10.08
C LEU A 213 6.39 -1.49 -11.41
N LEU A 214 5.41 -1.50 -12.32
CA LEU A 214 5.42 -2.32 -13.54
C LEU A 214 5.73 -3.80 -13.25
N LEU A 215 5.16 -4.33 -12.16
CA LEU A 215 5.29 -5.71 -11.71
C LEU A 215 3.93 -6.42 -11.71
N ASP A 216 3.96 -7.74 -11.64
CA ASP A 216 2.79 -8.59 -11.44
C ASP A 216 3.11 -9.61 -10.34
N HIS A 217 2.08 -10.09 -9.65
CA HIS A 217 2.22 -11.10 -8.60
C HIS A 217 1.07 -12.10 -8.67
N PRO A 218 1.30 -13.40 -8.46
CA PRO A 218 0.24 -14.40 -8.54
C PRO A 218 -0.93 -14.04 -7.63
N HIS A 219 -2.12 -13.91 -8.19
CA HIS A 219 -3.32 -13.49 -7.44
C HIS A 219 -3.59 -14.33 -6.17
N ARG A 220 -3.26 -15.63 -6.21
CA ARG A 220 -3.39 -16.53 -5.05
C ARG A 220 -2.48 -16.16 -3.86
N MET A 221 -1.43 -15.38 -4.11
CA MET A 221 -0.44 -14.90 -3.14
C MET A 221 -0.67 -13.43 -2.76
N ILE A 222 -1.80 -12.84 -3.14
CA ILE A 222 -2.17 -11.47 -2.74
C ILE A 222 -3.26 -11.52 -1.66
N ARG A 223 -3.15 -10.63 -0.67
CA ARG A 223 -4.12 -10.38 0.39
C ARG A 223 -4.41 -8.88 0.41
N ASP A 224 -5.34 -8.48 -0.45
CA ASP A 224 -5.78 -7.09 -0.53
C ASP A 224 -6.87 -6.81 0.53
N THR A 225 -6.55 -5.91 1.46
CA THR A 225 -7.44 -5.51 2.57
C THR A 225 -8.66 -4.74 2.08
N SER A 226 -8.58 -4.05 0.94
CA SER A 226 -9.69 -3.30 0.36
C SER A 226 -10.75 -4.23 -0.26
N LEU A 227 -10.35 -5.44 -0.66
CA LEU A 227 -11.21 -6.45 -1.27
C LEU A 227 -11.69 -7.54 -0.29
N TYR A 228 -11.16 -7.57 0.94
CA TYR A 228 -11.52 -8.61 1.90
C TYR A 228 -12.96 -8.41 2.41
N ALA A 229 -13.81 -9.41 2.16
CA ALA A 229 -15.26 -9.28 2.37
C ALA A 229 -15.68 -8.85 3.79
N PRO A 230 -15.09 -9.36 4.89
CA PRO A 230 -15.39 -8.85 6.23
C PRO A 230 -15.07 -7.38 6.42
N LEU A 231 -13.96 -6.88 5.87
CA LEU A 231 -13.57 -5.47 5.99
C LEU A 231 -14.47 -4.54 5.16
N ARG A 232 -15.00 -5.04 4.03
CA ARG A 232 -15.94 -4.27 3.20
C ARG A 232 -17.28 -3.99 3.89
N GLN A 233 -17.62 -4.69 4.97
CA GLN A 233 -18.85 -4.43 5.72
C GLN A 233 -18.85 -3.02 6.31
N HIS A 234 -17.68 -2.50 6.68
CA HIS A 234 -17.49 -1.10 7.14
C HIS A 234 -17.82 -0.06 6.08
N ALA A 235 -17.85 -0.43 4.80
CA ALA A 235 -18.22 0.45 3.70
C ALA A 235 -19.52 0.01 3.00
N ARG A 236 -20.43 -0.67 3.71
CA ARG A 236 -21.71 -1.17 3.16
C ARG A 236 -21.51 -2.02 1.91
N GLY A 237 -20.44 -2.82 1.89
CA GLY A 237 -20.06 -3.64 0.75
C GLY A 237 -19.30 -2.87 -0.35
N LYS A 238 -19.10 -1.56 -0.28
CA LYS A 238 -18.16 -0.85 -1.17
C LYS A 238 -16.71 -1.11 -0.73
N THR A 239 -15.73 -0.62 -1.50
CA THR A 239 -14.32 -0.65 -1.11
C THR A 239 -14.08 0.41 -0.02
N PRO A 240 -13.71 0.04 1.21
CA PRO A 240 -13.41 0.99 2.27
C PRO A 240 -12.05 1.66 2.03
N SER A 241 -11.84 2.88 2.53
CA SER A 241 -10.50 3.48 2.60
C SER A 241 -9.66 2.84 3.70
N LEU A 242 -8.33 2.87 3.56
CA LEU A 242 -7.42 2.39 4.59
C LEU A 242 -7.61 3.17 5.90
N LYS A 243 -7.74 4.50 5.84
CA LYS A 243 -8.06 5.36 6.99
C LYS A 243 -9.31 4.90 7.74
N LYS A 244 -10.38 4.57 7.03
CA LYS A 244 -11.60 4.05 7.65
C LYS A 244 -11.36 2.70 8.32
N LEU A 245 -10.69 1.78 7.64
CA LEU A 245 -10.38 0.47 8.23
C LEU A 245 -9.47 0.60 9.45
N ALA A 246 -8.46 1.46 9.40
CA ALA A 246 -7.57 1.74 10.52
C ALA A 246 -8.37 2.21 11.74
N GLN A 247 -9.31 3.12 11.54
CA GLN A 247 -10.15 3.63 12.62
C GLN A 247 -11.12 2.58 13.17
N GLU A 248 -11.85 1.87 12.31
CA GLU A 248 -12.92 0.93 12.72
C GLU A 248 -12.37 -0.39 13.28
N GLU A 249 -11.29 -0.92 12.68
CA GLU A 249 -10.74 -2.21 13.07
C GLU A 249 -9.63 -2.10 14.11
N LEU A 250 -8.85 -1.02 14.07
CA LEU A 250 -7.68 -0.87 14.92
C LEU A 250 -7.81 0.30 15.91
N GLY A 251 -8.78 1.21 15.74
CA GLY A 251 -8.85 2.42 16.56
C GLY A 251 -7.73 3.42 16.25
N LEU A 252 -7.10 3.32 15.07
CA LEU A 252 -5.99 4.16 14.65
C LEU A 252 -6.46 5.31 13.76
N THR A 253 -5.98 6.51 14.08
CA THR A 253 -6.10 7.68 13.22
C THR A 253 -4.80 7.85 12.44
N ILE A 254 -4.90 7.70 11.11
CA ILE A 254 -3.81 7.80 10.14
C ILE A 254 -4.21 8.79 9.03
N GLN A 255 -3.23 9.20 8.20
CA GLN A 255 -3.49 10.09 7.06
C GLN A 255 -4.21 11.39 7.49
N GLU A 256 -3.72 12.03 8.56
CA GLU A 256 -4.18 13.36 9.00
C GLU A 256 -3.52 14.51 8.24
N GLY A 257 -2.52 14.20 7.40
CA GLY A 257 -1.86 15.10 6.48
C GLY A 257 -1.30 14.29 5.31
N GLU A 258 -0.03 14.49 5.00
CA GLU A 258 0.69 13.69 4.01
C GLU A 258 0.68 12.20 4.40
N HIS A 259 0.57 11.35 3.39
CA HIS A 259 0.62 9.91 3.56
C HIS A 259 2.05 9.44 3.82
N SER A 260 2.15 8.28 4.46
CA SER A 260 3.41 7.60 4.68
C SER A 260 3.23 6.13 4.30
N SER A 261 3.74 5.76 3.13
CA SER A 261 3.78 4.34 2.72
C SER A 261 4.31 3.35 3.77
N VAL A 262 5.18 3.77 4.70
CA VAL A 262 5.58 2.91 5.82
C VAL A 262 4.42 2.69 6.79
N GLU A 263 3.74 3.76 7.23
CA GLU A 263 2.59 3.69 8.13
C GLU A 263 1.47 2.87 7.48
N ASP A 264 1.19 3.11 6.20
CA ASP A 264 0.12 2.44 5.46
C ASP A 264 0.41 0.94 5.26
N ALA A 265 1.65 0.56 4.92
CA ALA A 265 2.05 -0.85 4.86
C ALA A 265 1.96 -1.54 6.24
N GLN A 266 2.32 -0.86 7.32
CA GLN A 266 2.19 -1.39 8.68
C GLN A 266 0.72 -1.60 9.07
N VAL A 267 -0.15 -0.63 8.79
CA VAL A 267 -1.59 -0.74 9.03
C VAL A 267 -2.19 -1.90 8.23
N CYS A 268 -1.82 -2.04 6.96
CA CYS A 268 -2.23 -3.18 6.14
C CYS A 268 -1.83 -4.52 6.77
N MET A 269 -0.59 -4.62 7.28
CA MET A 269 -0.12 -5.81 7.98
C MET A 269 -0.90 -6.07 9.27
N LEU A 270 -1.22 -5.04 10.06
CA LEU A 270 -2.02 -5.17 11.28
C LEU A 270 -3.44 -5.66 10.99
N LEU A 271 -4.09 -5.08 9.98
CA LEU A 271 -5.40 -5.53 9.51
C LEU A 271 -5.36 -7.01 9.09
N PHE A 272 -4.35 -7.39 8.30
CA PHE A 272 -4.17 -8.79 7.92
C PHE A 272 -3.95 -9.68 9.13
N ARG A 273 -3.08 -9.32 10.08
CA ARG A 273 -2.80 -10.11 11.29
C ARG A 273 -4.05 -10.37 12.11
N LYS A 274 -4.85 -9.33 12.35
CA LYS A 274 -6.13 -9.42 13.07
C LYS A 274 -7.07 -10.46 12.45
N HIS A 275 -7.09 -10.54 11.12
CA HIS A 275 -7.99 -11.41 10.36
C HIS A 275 -7.34 -12.69 9.80
N LYS A 276 -6.04 -12.90 10.06
CA LYS A 276 -5.20 -13.89 9.34
C LYS A 276 -5.75 -15.31 9.42
N LYS A 277 -6.19 -15.74 10.60
CA LYS A 277 -6.67 -17.11 10.85
C LYS A 277 -7.85 -17.45 9.94
N GLU A 278 -8.84 -16.56 9.87
CA GLU A 278 -10.03 -16.75 9.05
C GLU A 278 -9.74 -16.54 7.57
N TRP A 279 -8.92 -15.54 7.25
CA TRP A 279 -8.57 -15.19 5.88
C TRP A 279 -7.83 -16.36 5.21
N GLU A 280 -6.79 -16.91 5.84
CA GLU A 280 -6.03 -18.04 5.31
C GLU A 280 -6.87 -19.32 5.24
N LYS A 281 -7.75 -19.59 6.21
CA LYS A 281 -8.68 -20.73 6.16
C LYS A 281 -9.60 -20.65 4.93
N LYS A 282 -10.14 -19.47 4.62
CA LYS A 282 -10.98 -19.24 3.43
C LYS A 282 -10.18 -19.42 2.13
N TRP A 283 -8.91 -19.03 2.09
CA TRP A 283 -8.07 -19.23 0.92
C TRP A 283 -7.72 -20.70 0.67
N LEU A 284 -7.35 -21.44 1.73
CA LEU A 284 -7.07 -22.88 1.62
C LEU A 284 -8.27 -23.65 1.08
N THR A 285 -9.47 -23.37 1.60
CA THR A 285 -10.70 -24.02 1.13
C THR A 285 -11.02 -23.71 -0.33
N LYS A 286 -10.79 -22.47 -0.80
CA LYS A 286 -10.93 -22.12 -2.22
C LYS A 286 -9.94 -22.87 -3.10
N VAL A 287 -8.67 -22.95 -2.70
CA VAL A 287 -7.62 -23.67 -3.46
C VAL A 287 -7.96 -25.16 -3.58
N THR A 288 -8.35 -25.80 -2.48
CA THR A 288 -8.73 -27.21 -2.48
C THR A 288 -9.93 -27.46 -3.41
N LYS A 289 -10.96 -26.62 -3.37
CA LYS A 289 -12.10 -26.73 -4.30
C LYS A 289 -11.66 -26.57 -5.76
N SER A 290 -10.81 -25.59 -6.07
CA SER A 290 -10.33 -25.38 -7.45
C SER A 290 -9.45 -26.50 -7.99
N ASN A 291 -8.79 -27.27 -7.12
CA ASN A 291 -7.99 -28.42 -7.52
C ASN A 291 -8.82 -29.70 -7.68
N ILE A 292 -9.98 -29.80 -7.02
CA ILE A 292 -10.90 -30.94 -7.14
C ILE A 292 -11.78 -30.83 -8.41
N MET A 293 -11.99 -29.61 -8.91
CA MET A 293 -12.80 -29.34 -10.12
C MET A 293 -12.00 -29.34 -11.44
N LYS A 294 -10.75 -29.80 -11.42
CA LYS A 294 -9.88 -29.96 -12.60
C LYS A 294 -9.59 -31.44 -12.80
#